data_AF-A0A7C1F7J9-F1
#
_entry.id   AF-A0A7C1F7J9-F1
#
_cell.length_a   1.000
_cell.length_b   1.000
_cell.length_c   1.000
_cell.angle_alpha   90.00
_cell.angle_beta   90.00
_cell.angle_gamma   90.00
#
_symmetry.space_group_name_H-M   'P 1'
#
loop_
_entity.id
_entity.type
_entity.pdbx_description
1 polymer ?
#
loop_
_entity_poly.entity_id
_entity_poly.type
_entity_poly.pdbx_seq_one_letter_code
_entity_poly.pdbx_strand_id
1 'polypeptide(L)' 'MPTLYLETTIPSYLVAKPSRDIVILAHQQLTREWWNGYHHLYDMFISQVVLDEIKQGDPEYEMHSILPMP' A
#
# COMPACT_ATOMS: atom_id res chain seq x y z
N MET A 1 17.37 9.40 0.68
CA MET A 1 16.04 9.56 0.06
C MET A 1 15.09 10.12 1.12
N PRO A 2 14.07 10.91 0.76
CA PRO A 2 13.07 11.36 1.72
C PRO A 2 12.27 10.18 2.27
N THR A 3 11.97 10.25 3.56
CA THR A 3 11.16 9.25 4.26
C THR A 3 9.68 9.59 4.12
N LEU A 4 8.86 8.61 3.73
CA LEU A 4 7.41 8.77 3.60
C LEU A 4 6.68 7.73 4.44
N TYR A 5 5.83 8.21 5.35
CA TYR A 5 4.90 7.34 6.07
C TYR A 5 3.65 7.08 5.21
N LEU A 6 3.36 5.81 4.97
CA LEU A 6 2.16 5.37 4.28
C LEU A 6 1.01 5.21 5.27
N GLU A 7 -0.06 5.93 5.01
CA GLU A 7 -1.30 5.80 5.76
C GLU A 7 -1.96 4.43 5.46
N THR A 8 -2.69 3.89 6.43
CA THR A 8 -3.16 2.49 6.46
C THR A 8 -4.11 2.13 5.31
N THR A 9 -4.76 3.13 4.69
CA THR A 9 -5.63 2.95 3.52
C THR A 9 -4.86 2.76 2.21
N ILE A 10 -3.60 3.20 2.13
CA ILE A 10 -2.80 3.14 0.90
C ILE A 10 -2.58 1.70 0.44
N PRO A 11 -2.08 0.76 1.26
CA PRO A 11 -1.98 -0.65 0.86
C PRO A 11 -3.33 -1.25 0.49
N SER A 12 -4.39 -0.90 1.25
CA SER A 12 -5.75 -1.39 0.98
C SER A 12 -6.20 -1.02 -0.43
N TYR A 13 -5.97 0.22 -0.87
CA TYR A 13 -6.28 0.64 -2.24
C TYR A 13 -5.38 0.02 -3.31
N LEU A 14 -4.11 -0.27 -2.98
CA LEU A 14 -3.18 -0.92 -3.92
C LEU A 14 -3.57 -2.36 -4.22
N VAL A 15 -3.99 -3.12 -3.20
CA VAL A 15 -4.25 -4.57 -3.33
C VAL A 15 -5.72 -4.89 -3.58
N ALA A 16 -6.64 -3.99 -3.20
CA ALA A 16 -8.06 -4.24 -3.38
C ALA A 16 -8.43 -4.34 -4.86
N LYS A 17 -9.38 -5.26 -5.13
CA LYS A 17 -10.05 -5.36 -6.43
C LYS A 17 -10.73 -4.02 -6.75
N PRO A 18 -10.86 -3.67 -8.05
CA PRO A 18 -11.59 -2.48 -8.48
C PRO A 18 -12.97 -2.41 -7.83
N SER A 19 -13.24 -1.32 -7.10
CA SER A 19 -14.53 -1.10 -6.47
C SER A 19 -15.62 -0.81 -7.50
N ARG A 20 -16.86 -1.20 -7.19
CA ARG A 20 -18.05 -0.79 -7.97
C ARG A 20 -18.49 0.63 -7.63
N ASP A 21 -18.06 1.14 -6.48
CA ASP A 21 -18.23 2.54 -6.11
C ASP A 21 -17.20 3.39 -6.88
N ILE A 22 -17.69 4.34 -7.65
CA ILE A 22 -16.87 5.17 -8.54
C ILE A 22 -15.88 6.06 -7.76
N VAL A 23 -16.23 6.50 -6.56
CA VAL A 23 -15.37 7.34 -5.72
C VAL A 23 -14.20 6.50 -5.20
N ILE A 24 -14.50 5.30 -4.71
CA ILE A 24 -13.47 4.37 -4.24
C ILE A 24 -12.59 3.91 -5.40
N LEU A 25 -13.17 3.65 -6.58
CA LEU A 25 -12.42 3.28 -7.77
C LEU A 25 -11.43 4.39 -8.19
N ALA A 26 -11.86 5.66 -8.13
CA ALA A 26 -10.98 6.79 -8.42
C ALA A 26 -9.81 6.87 -7.43
N HIS A 27 -10.04 6.68 -6.13
CA HIS A 27 -8.96 6.62 -5.14
C HIS A 27 -7.99 5.46 -5.43
N GLN A 28 -8.52 4.27 -5.70
CA GLN A 28 -7.70 3.12 -6.08
C GLN A 28 -6.83 3.39 -7.31
N GLN A 29 -7.36 4.08 -8.31
CA GLN A 29 -6.61 4.42 -9.51
C GLN A 29 -5.51 5.44 -9.21
N LEU A 30 -5.82 6.53 -8.50
CA LEU A 30 -4.83 7.54 -8.11
C LEU A 30 -3.71 6.94 -7.27
N THR A 31 -4.04 6.08 -6.30
CA THR A 31 -3.04 5.40 -5.48
C THR A 31 -2.12 4.51 -6.32
N ARG A 32 -2.64 3.76 -7.30
CA ARG A 32 -1.84 2.91 -8.19
C ARG A 32 -0.95 3.74 -9.13
N GLU A 33 -1.48 4.82 -9.70
CA GLU A 33 -0.72 5.73 -10.56
C GLU A 33 0.45 6.36 -9.80
N TRP A 34 0.19 6.88 -8.60
CA TRP A 34 1.22 7.44 -7.75
C TRP A 34 2.27 6.38 -7.37
N TRP A 35 1.83 5.19 -6.95
CA TRP A 35 2.74 4.10 -6.58
C TRP A 35 3.68 3.77 -7.73
N ASN A 36 3.14 3.47 -8.91
CA ASN A 36 3.96 3.10 -10.07
C ASN A 36 4.94 4.21 -10.49
N GLY A 37 4.52 5.47 -10.39
CA GLY A 37 5.33 6.61 -10.83
C GLY A 37 6.38 7.09 -9.82
N TYR A 38 6.13 6.95 -8.52
CA TYR A 38 6.85 7.73 -7.51
C TYR A 38 7.36 6.93 -6.31
N HIS A 39 6.86 5.71 -6.06
CA HIS A 39 7.22 4.95 -4.84
C HIS A 39 8.75 4.76 -4.68
N HIS A 40 9.45 4.52 -5.78
CA HIS A 40 10.89 4.29 -5.84
C HIS A 40 11.74 5.51 -5.44
N LEU A 41 11.14 6.68 -5.30
CA LEU A 41 11.81 7.91 -4.89
C LEU A 41 11.88 8.08 -3.37
N TYR A 42 11.16 7.23 -2.62
CA TYR A 42 10.99 7.37 -1.17
C TYR A 42 11.47 6.12 -0.43
N ASP A 43 11.93 6.35 0.79
CA ASP A 43 12.07 5.29 1.78
C ASP A 43 10.76 5.22 2.58
N MET A 44 9.97 4.17 2.36
CA MET A 44 8.58 4.11 2.80
C MET A 44 8.40 3.21 4.01
N PHE A 45 7.56 3.66 4.95
CA PHE A 45 7.26 2.93 6.17
C PHE A 45 5.76 2.95 6.43
N ILE A 46 5.22 1.90 7.05
CA ILE A 46 3.81 1.80 7.43
C ILE A 46 3.67 1.43 8.91
N SER A 47 2.52 1.72 9.49
CA SER A 47 2.19 1.28 10.85
C SER A 47 2.34 -0.23 11.02
N GLN A 48 3.00 -0.63 12.11
CA GLN A 48 3.13 -2.02 12.53
C GLN A 48 1.76 -2.72 12.67
N VAL A 49 0.72 -2.00 13.08
CA VAL A 49 -0.64 -2.55 13.23
C VAL A 49 -1.18 -3.06 11.89
N VAL A 50 -0.92 -2.35 10.80
CA VAL A 50 -1.35 -2.77 9.45
C VAL A 50 -0.56 -3.98 8.98
N LEU A 51 0.74 -4.04 9.32
CA LEU A 51 1.55 -5.22 9.04
C LEU A 51 0.99 -6.46 9.73
N ASP A 52 0.54 -6.29 10.98
CA ASP A 52 0.00 -7.38 11.77
C ASP A 52 -1.38 -7.84 11.28
N GLU A 53 -2.21 -6.92 10.76
CA GLU A 53 -3.49 -7.23 10.12
C GLU A 53 -3.32 -7.97 8.78
N ILE A 54 -2.38 -7.51 7.93
CA ILE A 54 -2.09 -8.14 6.63
C ILE A 54 -1.56 -9.57 6.83
N LYS A 55 -0.66 -9.78 7.80
CA LYS A 55 -0.12 -11.11 8.12
C LYS A 55 -1.18 -12.12 8.58
N GLN A 56 -2.29 -11.64 9.16
CA GLN A 56 -3.40 -12.49 9.61
C GLN A 56 -4.43 -12.75 8.50
N GLY A 57 -4.52 -11.88 7.49
CA GLY A 57 -5.55 -11.92 6.45
C GLY A 57 -5.26 -12.89 5.29
N ASP A 58 -4.00 -13.08 4.90
CA ASP A 58 -3.62 -14.05 3.85
C ASP A 58 -2.10 -14.35 3.90
N PRO A 59 -1.64 -15.61 4.11
CA PRO A 59 -0.22 -15.93 4.18
C PRO A 59 0.51 -15.83 2.83
N GLU A 60 -0.22 -15.77 1.72
CA GLU A 60 0.36 -15.72 0.36
C GLU A 60 0.77 -14.29 -0.06
N TYR A 61 0.41 -13.27 0.73
CA TYR A 61 0.89 -11.89 0.53
C TYR A 61 2.31 -11.76 1.09
N GLU A 62 3.31 -12.11 0.28
CA GLU A 62 4.71 -11.80 0.58
C GLU A 62 4.99 -10.30 0.40
N MET A 63 4.80 -9.56 1.48
CA MET A 63 5.18 -8.15 1.58
C MET A 63 6.72 -7.96 1.62
N HIS A 64 7.51 -9.04 1.66
CA HIS A 64 8.97 -9.04 1.58
C HIS A 64 9.51 -8.37 0.31
N SER A 65 8.70 -8.29 -0.76
CA SER A 65 9.09 -7.65 -2.01
C SER A 65 8.77 -6.13 -2.07
N ILE A 66 8.07 -5.56 -1.09
CA ILE A 66 7.38 -4.27 -1.28
C ILE A 66 7.94 -3.15 -0.40
N LEU A 67 8.50 -3.44 0.79
CA LEU A 67 9.07 -2.43 1.68
C LEU A 67 10.33 -2.96 2.39
N PRO A 68 11.39 -2.14 2.54
CA PRO A 68 12.49 -2.48 3.43
C PRO A 68 11.97 -2.53 4.87
N MET A 69 12.28 -3.62 5.59
CA MET A 69 12.07 -3.71 7.03
C MET A 69 13.05 -2.75 7.73
N PRO A 70 12.67 -2.11 8.84
CA PRO A 70 13.61 -1.33 9.65
C PRO A 70 14.74 -2.19 10.23
#